data_AF-A0A0C5E282-F1
#
_entry.id   AF-A0A0C5E282-F1
#
_cell.length_a   1.000
_cell.length_b   1.000
_cell.length_c   1.000
_cell.angle_alpha   90.00
_cell.angle_beta   90.00
_cell.angle_gamma   90.00
#
_symmetry.space_group_name_H-M   'P 1'
#
loop_
_entity.id
_entity.type
_entity.pdbx_description
1 polymer ?
#
loop_
_entity_poly.entity_id
_entity_poly.type
_entity_poly.pdbx_seq_one_letter_code
_entity_poly.pdbx_strand_id
1 'polypeptide(L)'
;MEYLFTLNYLLPADDCDPDALVERLGAGGCTDALVGTGLAGRLALEFSREAESGEAALLSALGDIKRIIPDARLVEASPDFVGLSEIADIVGVSRQNMRKLMLNHAGSFPLAIHEGSASLWHLAEVLSWLDARGGYELQHPVIEVARVAQSVNVAKEARRVGPPSHELMALLG
;
A
#
# COMPACT_ATOMS: atom_id res chain seq x y z
N MET A 1 7.00 -15.31 -9.26
CA MET A 1 7.79 -14.27 -8.59
C MET A 1 7.16 -14.04 -7.23
N GLU A 2 7.94 -13.74 -6.20
CA GLU A 2 7.41 -13.50 -4.85
C GLU A 2 7.17 -12.00 -4.65
N TYR A 3 6.01 -11.65 -4.07
CA TYR A 3 5.58 -10.28 -3.83
C TYR A 3 5.27 -10.09 -2.35
N LEU A 4 5.88 -9.06 -1.77
CA LEU A 4 5.69 -8.66 -0.38
C LEU A 4 4.77 -7.44 -0.31
N PHE A 5 3.69 -7.55 0.47
CA PHE A 5 2.76 -6.45 0.71
C PHE A 5 1.95 -6.69 1.96
N THR A 6 1.40 -5.62 2.52
CA THR A 6 0.56 -5.68 3.73
C THR A 6 -0.83 -5.18 3.43
N LEU A 7 -1.83 -5.96 3.83
CA LEU A 7 -3.23 -5.51 3.81
C LEU A 7 -3.70 -5.27 5.25
N ASN A 8 -4.08 -4.02 5.53
CA ASN A 8 -4.60 -3.62 6.82
C ASN A 8 -6.13 -3.56 6.77
N TYR A 9 -6.78 -4.19 7.73
CA TYR A 9 -8.23 -4.27 7.84
C TYR A 9 -8.73 -3.79 9.20
N LEU A 10 -9.97 -3.33 9.20
CA LEU A 10 -10.78 -3.13 10.39
C LEU A 10 -11.83 -4.24 10.44
N LEU A 11 -11.77 -5.02 11.52
CA LEU A 11 -12.67 -6.12 11.79
C LEU A 11 -14.00 -5.62 12.37
N PRO A 12 -15.11 -6.37 12.19
CA PRO A 12 -16.34 -6.14 12.93
C PRO A 12 -16.14 -6.46 14.42
N ALA A 13 -16.84 -5.74 15.29
CA ALA A 13 -16.68 -5.85 16.75
C ALA A 13 -16.90 -7.28 17.28
N ASP A 14 -17.79 -8.03 16.61
CA ASP A 14 -18.16 -9.40 17.00
C ASP A 14 -17.25 -10.48 16.38
N ASP A 15 -16.27 -10.09 15.55
CA ASP A 15 -15.34 -11.00 14.84
C ASP A 15 -13.87 -10.58 15.07
N CYS A 16 -13.47 -10.53 16.34
CA CYS A 16 -12.15 -10.03 16.78
C CYS A 16 -11.29 -11.07 17.50
N ASP A 17 -11.70 -12.34 17.57
CA ASP A 17 -10.92 -13.40 18.22
C ASP A 17 -9.72 -13.80 17.33
N PRO A 18 -8.46 -13.51 17.75
CA PRO A 18 -7.28 -13.76 16.92
C PRO A 18 -7.10 -15.22 16.54
N ASP A 19 -7.35 -16.16 17.48
CA ASP A 19 -7.11 -17.58 17.24
C ASP A 19 -8.10 -18.13 16.19
N ALA A 20 -9.38 -17.77 16.33
CA ALA A 20 -10.41 -18.14 15.36
C ALA A 20 -10.15 -17.53 13.97
N LEU A 21 -9.61 -16.30 13.91
CA LEU A 21 -9.25 -15.65 12.66
C LEU A 21 -8.08 -16.35 11.95
N VAL A 22 -7.03 -16.71 12.69
CA VAL A 22 -5.88 -17.44 12.14
C VAL A 22 -6.32 -18.80 11.57
N GLU A 23 -7.14 -19.56 12.30
CA GLU A 23 -7.68 -20.84 11.82
C GLU A 23 -8.52 -20.67 10.55
N ARG A 24 -9.39 -19.66 10.49
CA ARG A 24 -10.19 -19.36 9.30
C ARG A 24 -9.35 -18.95 8.10
N LEU A 25 -8.31 -18.14 8.32
CA LEU A 25 -7.37 -17.73 7.27
C LEU A 25 -6.62 -18.95 6.71
N GLY A 26 -6.10 -19.81 7.59
CA GLY A 26 -5.44 -21.05 7.20
C GLY A 26 -6.37 -22.00 6.43
N ALA A 27 -7.57 -22.27 6.96
CA ALA A 27 -8.58 -23.10 6.30
C ALA A 27 -9.06 -22.52 4.96
N GLY A 28 -9.01 -21.19 4.82
CA GLY A 28 -9.34 -20.46 3.60
C GLY A 28 -8.23 -20.43 2.55
N GLY A 29 -7.08 -21.05 2.81
CA GLY A 29 -5.92 -21.11 1.90
C GLY A 29 -4.96 -19.92 2.02
N CYS A 30 -5.16 -19.04 2.99
CA CYS A 30 -4.30 -17.88 3.25
C CYS A 30 -3.18 -18.27 4.23
N THR A 31 -2.28 -19.15 3.79
CA THR A 31 -1.15 -19.67 4.59
C THR A 31 0.17 -18.93 4.33
N ASP A 32 0.16 -18.02 3.38
CA ASP A 32 1.30 -17.24 2.89
C ASP A 32 1.36 -15.82 3.50
N ALA A 33 0.64 -15.60 4.60
CA ALA A 33 0.57 -14.31 5.29
C ALA A 33 0.90 -14.44 6.77
N LEU A 34 1.71 -13.52 7.27
CA LEU A 34 1.89 -13.29 8.70
C LEU A 34 0.71 -12.45 9.23
N VAL A 35 0.05 -12.97 10.26
CA VAL A 35 -1.13 -12.34 10.88
C VAL A 35 -0.70 -11.48 12.08
N GLY A 36 -1.04 -10.19 12.04
CA GLY A 36 -0.80 -9.24 13.12
C GLY A 36 -2.09 -8.64 13.68
N THR A 37 -2.33 -8.81 14.97
CA THR A 37 -3.49 -8.24 15.70
C THR A 37 -3.04 -7.29 16.82
N GLY A 38 -2.13 -6.36 16.51
CA GLY A 38 -1.49 -5.49 17.51
C GLY A 38 -2.40 -4.41 18.10
N LEU A 39 -3.53 -4.10 17.46
CA LEU A 39 -4.55 -3.17 17.94
C LEU A 39 -5.92 -3.85 17.91
N ALA A 40 -6.74 -3.63 18.94
CA ALA A 40 -8.08 -4.21 19.01
C ALA A 40 -8.92 -3.82 17.78
N GLY A 41 -9.53 -4.83 17.13
CA GLY A 41 -10.31 -4.67 15.91
C GLY A 41 -9.48 -4.40 14.64
N ARG A 42 -8.14 -4.37 14.71
CA ARG A 42 -7.27 -4.26 13.54
C ARG A 42 -6.66 -5.60 13.19
N LEU A 43 -6.61 -5.87 11.89
CA LEU A 43 -5.96 -7.04 11.33
C LEU A 43 -4.95 -6.56 10.28
N ALA A 44 -3.68 -6.84 10.51
CA ALA A 44 -2.63 -6.66 9.52
C ALA A 44 -2.26 -8.04 8.95
N LEU A 45 -2.17 -8.14 7.64
CA LEU A 45 -1.78 -9.35 6.92
C LEU A 45 -0.60 -9.02 6.03
N GLU A 46 0.59 -9.43 6.44
CA GLU A 46 1.82 -9.28 5.66
C GLU A 46 2.02 -10.53 4.81
N PHE A 47 1.76 -10.40 3.50
CA PHE A 47 1.84 -11.48 2.53
C PHE A 47 3.25 -11.63 1.97
N SER A 48 3.64 -12.89 1.76
CA SER A 48 4.73 -13.31 0.88
C SER A 48 4.15 -14.20 -0.20
N ARG A 49 3.55 -13.59 -1.22
CA ARG A 49 2.69 -14.29 -2.18
C ARG A 49 3.39 -14.52 -3.51
N GLU A 50 3.40 -15.77 -3.96
CA GLU A 50 3.87 -16.11 -5.31
C GLU A 50 2.78 -15.83 -6.36
N ALA A 51 3.14 -15.10 -7.41
CA ALA A 51 2.25 -14.85 -8.54
C ALA A 51 3.03 -14.56 -9.84
N GLU A 52 2.28 -14.40 -10.93
CA GLU A 52 2.78 -13.98 -12.24
C GLU A 52 2.99 -12.45 -12.33
N SER A 53 2.28 -11.67 -11.51
CA SER A 53 2.40 -10.21 -11.42
C SER A 53 2.01 -9.72 -10.01
N GLY A 54 2.44 -8.50 -9.66
CA GLY A 54 2.05 -7.85 -8.41
C GLY A 54 0.55 -7.58 -8.35
N GLU A 55 -0.09 -7.36 -9.50
CA GLU A 55 -1.54 -7.23 -9.62
C GLU A 55 -2.25 -8.54 -9.26
N ALA A 56 -1.80 -9.66 -9.84
CA ALA A 56 -2.37 -10.97 -9.54
C ALA A 56 -2.17 -11.34 -8.06
N ALA A 57 -1.00 -11.05 -7.48
CA ALA A 57 -0.71 -11.30 -6.07
C ALA A 57 -1.68 -10.52 -5.16
N LEU A 58 -1.80 -9.21 -5.36
CA LEU A 58 -2.58 -8.36 -4.47
C LEU A 58 -4.10 -8.56 -4.66
N LEU A 59 -4.58 -8.69 -5.90
CA LEU A 59 -6.01 -8.92 -6.16
C LEU A 59 -6.48 -10.29 -5.66
N SER A 60 -5.66 -11.34 -5.81
CA SER A 60 -5.99 -12.66 -5.25
C SER A 60 -6.08 -12.60 -3.72
N ALA A 61 -5.17 -11.89 -3.06
CA ALA A 61 -5.18 -11.72 -1.61
C ALA A 61 -6.42 -10.96 -1.14
N LEU A 62 -6.78 -9.85 -1.80
CA LEU A 62 -8.04 -9.14 -1.54
C LEU A 62 -9.26 -10.05 -1.71
N GLY A 63 -9.26 -10.91 -2.74
CA GLY A 63 -10.32 -11.87 -3.00
C GLY A 63 -10.44 -12.93 -1.90
N ASP A 64 -9.32 -13.47 -1.43
CA ASP A 64 -9.27 -14.44 -0.34
C ASP A 64 -9.82 -13.83 0.95
N ILE A 65 -9.37 -12.64 1.33
CA ILE A 65 -9.87 -11.98 2.55
C ILE A 65 -11.34 -11.63 2.43
N LYS A 66 -11.81 -11.18 1.25
CA LYS A 66 -13.23 -10.91 1.04
C LYS A 66 -14.10 -12.16 1.17
N ARG A 67 -13.56 -13.35 0.81
CA ARG A 67 -14.25 -14.64 0.97
C ARG A 67 -14.24 -15.11 2.43
N ILE A 68 -13.10 -15.00 3.12
CA ILE A 68 -12.89 -15.54 4.46
C ILE A 68 -13.51 -14.66 5.53
N ILE A 69 -13.40 -13.32 5.39
CA ILE A 69 -13.89 -12.32 6.34
C ILE A 69 -14.68 -11.23 5.57
N PRO A 70 -15.91 -11.52 5.11
CA PRO A 70 -16.64 -10.64 4.19
C PRO A 70 -16.92 -9.24 4.71
N ASP A 71 -17.05 -9.10 6.03
CA ASP A 71 -17.40 -7.84 6.70
C ASP A 71 -16.16 -7.03 7.15
N ALA A 72 -14.95 -7.56 6.93
CA ALA A 72 -13.72 -6.80 7.14
C ALA A 72 -13.65 -5.63 6.17
N ARG A 73 -13.31 -4.44 6.70
CA ARG A 73 -13.16 -3.22 5.89
C ARG A 73 -11.69 -2.96 5.65
N LEU A 74 -11.29 -2.92 4.37
CA LEU A 74 -9.93 -2.55 4.00
C LEU A 74 -9.65 -1.12 4.47
N VAL A 75 -8.54 -0.99 5.20
CA VAL A 75 -8.02 0.27 5.71
C VAL A 75 -6.97 0.79 4.75
N GLU A 76 -6.03 -0.07 4.35
CA GLU A 76 -4.90 0.31 3.50
C GLU A 76 -4.24 -0.92 2.91
N ALA A 77 -3.76 -0.79 1.67
CA ALA A 77 -2.76 -1.69 1.08
C ALA A 77 -1.39 -0.99 1.09
N SER A 78 -0.36 -1.67 1.57
CA SER A 78 1.00 -1.15 1.70
C SER A 78 1.98 -2.05 0.93
N PRO A 79 3.09 -1.50 0.40
CA PRO A 79 3.53 -0.10 0.52
C PRO A 79 2.89 0.84 -0.51
N ASP A 80 2.36 1.99 -0.05
CA ASP A 80 1.86 3.06 -0.91
C ASP A 80 2.12 4.44 -0.28
N PHE A 81 1.46 4.78 0.82
CA PHE A 81 1.65 6.06 1.50
C PHE A 81 2.94 6.06 2.30
N VAL A 82 3.96 6.76 1.79
CA VAL A 82 5.31 6.71 2.36
C VAL A 82 5.87 8.09 2.65
N GLY A 83 6.65 8.18 3.73
CA GLY A 83 7.52 9.32 4.02
C GLY A 83 8.93 9.15 3.42
N LEU A 84 9.72 10.22 3.46
CA LEU A 84 11.11 10.19 2.94
C LEU A 84 12.02 9.15 3.61
N SER A 85 11.72 8.75 4.85
CA SER A 85 12.48 7.71 5.54
C SER A 85 12.23 6.35 4.91
N GLU A 86 10.96 5.97 4.74
CA GLU A 86 10.57 4.69 4.15
C GLU A 86 11.01 4.59 2.70
N ILE A 87 10.87 5.67 1.92
CA ILE A 87 11.41 5.73 0.56
C ILE A 87 12.92 5.48 0.58
N ALA A 88 13.66 6.13 1.49
CA ALA A 88 15.10 5.99 1.59
C ALA A 88 15.50 4.55 1.94
N ASP A 89 14.78 3.91 2.86
CA ASP A 89 15.02 2.52 3.25
C ASP A 89 14.76 1.56 2.07
N ILE A 90 13.66 1.75 1.32
CA ILE A 90 13.31 0.94 0.16
C ILE A 90 14.37 1.04 -0.95
N VAL A 91 14.91 2.22 -1.19
CA VAL A 91 15.90 2.44 -2.27
C VAL A 91 17.36 2.30 -1.81
N GLY A 92 17.59 2.01 -0.53
CA GLY A 92 18.92 1.75 0.03
C GLY A 92 19.79 3.00 0.23
N VAL A 93 19.20 4.16 0.53
CA VAL A 93 19.94 5.42 0.81
C VAL A 93 19.57 6.00 2.17
N SER A 94 20.27 7.05 2.61
CA SER A 94 19.91 7.73 3.85
C SER A 94 18.73 8.69 3.66
N ARG A 95 17.92 8.88 4.70
CA ARG A 95 16.87 9.90 4.72
C ARG A 95 17.37 11.30 4.36
N GLN A 96 18.59 11.67 4.80
CA GLN A 96 19.20 12.96 4.47
C GLN A 96 19.51 13.08 2.97
N ASN A 97 19.96 11.98 2.34
CA ASN A 97 20.17 11.92 0.89
C ASN A 97 18.84 12.14 0.15
N MET A 98 17.79 11.40 0.52
CA MET A 98 16.47 11.51 -0.10
C MET A 98 15.86 12.92 0.06
N ARG A 99 16.00 13.52 1.25
CA ARG A 99 15.58 14.92 1.48
C ARG A 99 16.35 15.91 0.61
N LYS A 100 17.67 15.76 0.50
CA LYS A 100 18.49 16.63 -0.35
C LYS A 100 18.10 16.49 -1.82
N LEU A 101 17.82 15.26 -2.27
CA LEU A 101 17.36 14.97 -3.62
C LEU A 101 16.02 15.66 -3.93
N MET A 102 15.04 15.53 -3.04
CA MET A 102 13.74 16.20 -3.15
C MET A 102 13.91 17.73 -3.27
N LEU A 103 14.70 18.34 -2.38
CA LEU A 103 14.92 19.80 -2.38
C LEU A 103 15.63 20.30 -3.65
N ASN A 104 16.62 19.55 -4.14
CA ASN A 104 17.36 19.91 -5.36
C ASN A 104 16.53 19.74 -6.64
N HIS A 105 15.42 19.01 -6.58
CA HIS A 105 14.57 18.70 -7.72
C HIS A 105 13.10 19.03 -7.47
N ALA A 106 12.82 20.05 -6.65
CA ALA A 106 11.47 20.42 -6.22
C ALA A 106 10.47 20.65 -7.36
N GLY A 107 10.92 21.09 -8.54
CA GLY A 107 10.05 21.29 -9.71
C GLY A 107 9.70 20.02 -10.50
N SER A 108 10.29 18.87 -10.15
CA SER A 108 10.07 17.60 -10.86
C SER A 108 9.82 16.40 -9.94
N PHE A 109 10.22 16.50 -8.67
CA PHE A 109 9.95 15.46 -7.67
C PHE A 109 8.42 15.32 -7.50
N PRO A 110 7.89 14.10 -7.30
CA PRO A 110 6.45 13.90 -7.15
C PRO A 110 5.81 14.77 -6.06
N LEU A 111 4.59 15.20 -6.31
CA LEU A 111 3.84 16.00 -5.36
C LEU A 111 3.44 15.14 -4.16
N ALA A 112 3.51 15.73 -2.97
CA ALA A 112 3.03 15.06 -1.78
C ALA A 112 1.50 14.99 -1.81
N ILE A 113 0.94 13.83 -1.47
CA ILE A 113 -0.51 13.66 -1.29
C ILE A 113 -1.00 14.29 0.01
N HIS A 114 -0.09 14.47 0.96
CA HIS A 114 -0.35 15.12 2.23
C HIS A 114 0.88 15.94 2.64
N GLU A 115 0.64 17.18 3.03
CA GLU A 115 1.62 18.04 3.68
C GLU A 115 1.11 18.45 5.06
N GLY A 116 1.91 18.20 6.09
CA GLY A 116 1.56 18.45 7.48
C GLY A 116 2.75 18.25 8.41
N SER A 117 2.52 17.69 9.59
CA SER A 117 3.61 17.30 10.51
C SER A 117 4.54 16.26 9.89
N ALA A 118 3.98 15.39 9.04
CA ALA A 118 4.71 14.52 8.13
C ALA A 118 4.20 14.77 6.69
N SER A 119 5.10 14.68 5.72
CA SER A 119 4.75 14.68 4.30
C SER A 119 4.67 13.24 3.81
N LEU A 120 3.65 12.93 3.01
CA LEU A 120 3.44 11.61 2.44
C LEU A 120 3.35 11.68 0.92
N TRP A 121 3.84 10.65 0.26
CA TRP A 121 3.79 10.46 -1.19
C TRP A 121 3.22 9.08 -1.51
N HIS A 122 2.74 8.91 -2.74
CA HIS A 122 2.58 7.60 -3.33
C HIS A 122 3.96 7.04 -3.70
N LEU A 123 4.30 5.88 -3.15
CA LEU A 123 5.58 5.21 -3.41
C LEU A 123 5.79 4.97 -4.90
N ALA A 124 4.73 4.55 -5.61
CA ALA A 124 4.79 4.25 -7.04
C ALA A 124 5.27 5.45 -7.88
N GLU A 125 4.83 6.67 -7.54
CA GLU A 125 5.23 7.89 -8.25
C GLU A 125 6.70 8.22 -7.99
N VAL A 126 7.15 8.07 -6.74
CA VAL A 126 8.55 8.30 -6.38
C VAL A 126 9.47 7.28 -7.03
N LEU A 127 9.11 6.00 -7.02
CA LEU A 127 9.88 4.95 -7.68
C LEU A 127 9.93 5.19 -9.20
N SER A 128 8.82 5.55 -9.83
CA SER A 128 8.80 5.86 -11.26
C SER A 128 9.68 7.07 -11.61
N TRP A 129 9.72 8.08 -10.73
CA TRP A 129 10.57 9.25 -10.91
C TRP A 129 12.06 8.90 -10.74
N LEU A 130 12.40 8.06 -9.78
CA LEU A 130 13.77 7.58 -9.55
C LEU A 130 14.26 6.70 -10.71
N ASP A 131 13.42 5.79 -11.19
CA ASP A 131 13.71 4.93 -12.34
C ASP A 131 14.02 5.75 -13.60
N ALA A 132 13.18 6.75 -13.90
CA ALA A 132 13.37 7.64 -15.05
C ALA A 132 14.68 8.46 -15.00
N ARG A 133 15.21 8.72 -13.81
CA ARG A 133 16.50 9.42 -13.62
C ARG A 133 17.70 8.50 -13.74
N GLY A 134 17.52 7.21 -13.49
CA GLY A 134 18.58 6.23 -13.39
C GLY A 134 19.44 6.37 -12.13
N GLY A 135 20.31 5.38 -11.91
CA GLY A 135 21.24 5.34 -10.78
C GLY A 135 20.70 4.70 -9.50
N TYR A 136 19.50 4.09 -9.56
CA TYR A 136 18.93 3.29 -8.48
C TYR A 136 18.65 1.88 -9.00
N GLU A 137 19.05 0.87 -8.24
CA GLU A 137 18.69 -0.53 -8.51
C GLU A 137 17.35 -0.83 -7.85
N LEU A 138 16.27 -0.47 -8.55
CA LEU A 138 14.92 -0.70 -8.05
C LEU A 138 14.45 -2.12 -8.36
N GLN A 139 13.92 -2.79 -7.35
CA GLN A 139 13.38 -4.14 -7.51
C GLN A 139 12.02 -4.08 -8.22
N HIS A 140 11.90 -4.77 -9.36
CA HIS A 140 10.66 -4.83 -10.14
C HIS A 140 9.43 -5.26 -9.31
N PRO A 141 9.50 -6.27 -8.43
CA PRO A 141 8.36 -6.65 -7.58
C PRO A 141 7.81 -5.50 -6.73
N VAL A 142 8.69 -4.66 -6.19
CA VAL A 142 8.31 -3.54 -5.32
C VAL A 142 7.59 -2.46 -6.11
N ILE A 143 8.04 -2.17 -7.34
CA ILE A 143 7.39 -1.19 -8.22
C ILE A 143 6.00 -1.66 -8.60
N GLU A 144 5.85 -2.94 -8.98
CA GLU A 144 4.55 -3.52 -9.33
C GLU A 144 3.57 -3.45 -8.16
N VAL A 145 3.99 -3.90 -6.97
CA VAL A 145 3.17 -3.87 -5.77
C VAL A 145 2.77 -2.44 -5.42
N ALA A 146 3.71 -1.49 -5.42
CA ALA A 146 3.42 -0.10 -5.09
C ALA A 146 2.35 0.51 -6.02
N ARG A 147 2.40 0.21 -7.32
CA ARG A 147 1.41 0.69 -8.30
C ARG A 147 0.01 0.11 -8.04
N VAL A 148 -0.06 -1.17 -7.70
CA VAL A 148 -1.33 -1.84 -7.44
C VAL A 148 -1.89 -1.38 -6.08
N ALA A 149 -1.06 -1.26 -5.05
CA ALA A 149 -1.42 -0.73 -3.74
C ALA A 149 -1.98 0.70 -3.85
N GLN A 150 -1.32 1.59 -4.62
CA GLN A 150 -1.83 2.91 -4.96
C GLN A 150 -3.23 2.84 -5.57
N SER A 151 -3.40 2.00 -6.60
CA SER A 151 -4.69 1.84 -7.30
C SER A 151 -5.79 1.37 -6.35
N VAL A 152 -5.49 0.44 -5.45
CA VAL A 152 -6.42 -0.07 -4.44
C VAL A 152 -6.79 1.01 -3.42
N ASN A 153 -5.81 1.76 -2.91
CA ASN A 153 -6.05 2.80 -1.92
C ASN A 153 -6.88 3.96 -2.50
N VAL A 154 -6.57 4.39 -3.73
CA VAL A 154 -7.34 5.41 -4.45
C VAL A 154 -8.76 4.93 -4.71
N ALA A 155 -8.96 3.70 -5.22
CA ALA A 155 -10.29 3.15 -5.46
C ALA A 155 -11.12 3.02 -4.17
N LYS A 156 -10.48 2.60 -3.07
CA LYS A 156 -11.10 2.50 -1.75
C LYS A 156 -11.55 3.88 -1.24
N GLU A 157 -10.74 4.92 -1.35
CA GLU A 157 -11.13 6.28 -0.94
C GLU A 157 -12.18 6.89 -1.88
N ALA A 158 -12.07 6.72 -3.20
CA ALA A 158 -13.07 7.18 -4.16
C ALA A 158 -14.46 6.58 -3.87
N ARG A 159 -14.51 5.28 -3.53
CA ARG A 159 -15.75 4.62 -3.10
C ARG A 159 -16.29 5.15 -1.77
N ARG A 160 -15.42 5.59 -0.86
CA ARG A 160 -15.80 6.12 0.46
C ARG A 160 -16.38 7.52 0.39
N VAL A 161 -15.76 8.40 -0.39
CA VAL A 161 -16.13 9.82 -0.49
C VAL A 161 -17.23 10.04 -1.55
N GLY A 162 -17.30 9.17 -2.55
CA GLY A 162 -18.18 9.35 -3.70
C GLY A 162 -17.52 10.19 -4.80
N PRO A 163 -18.16 10.29 -5.98
CA PRO A 163 -17.59 11.02 -7.11
C PRO A 163 -17.51 12.54 -6.82
N PRO A 164 -16.41 13.21 -7.18
CA PRO A 164 -16.31 14.66 -7.08
C PRO A 164 -17.27 15.34 -8.07
N SER A 165 -17.63 16.59 -7.78
CA SER A 165 -18.42 17.39 -8.74
C SER A 165 -17.60 17.69 -10.00
N HIS A 166 -18.29 17.86 -11.13
CA HIS A 166 -17.64 18.22 -12.39
C HIS A 166 -16.90 19.57 -12.30
N GLU A 167 -17.46 20.53 -11.56
CA GLU A 167 -16.84 21.83 -11.31
C GLU A 167 -15.52 21.68 -10.54
N LEU A 168 -15.51 20.87 -9.47
CA LEU A 168 -14.30 20.60 -8.72
C LEU A 168 -13.22 19.96 -9.60
N MET A 169 -13.60 18.99 -10.44
CA MET A 169 -12.64 18.35 -11.36
C MET A 169 -12.06 19.31 -12.39
N ALA A 170 -12.84 20.25 -12.90
CA ALA A 170 -12.37 21.25 -13.85
C ALA A 170 -11.35 22.23 -13.25
N LEU A 171 -11.40 22.47 -11.94
CA LEU A 171 -10.47 23.36 -11.23
C LEU A 171 -9.16 22.68 -10.82
N LEU A 172 -9.14 21.33 -10.78
CA LEU A 172 -7.97 20.54 -10.39
C LEU A 172 -7.08 20.14 -11.59
N GLY A 173 -7.53 20.39 -12.83
CA GLY A 173 -6.76 20.17 -14.07
C GLY A 173 -6.14 21.45 -14.65
#